data_AF-A0A7J7GEV7-F1
#
_entry.id   AF-A0A7J7GEV7-F1
#
_cell.length_a   1.000
_cell.length_b   1.000
_cell.length_c   1.000
_cell.angle_alpha   90.00
_cell.angle_beta   90.00
_cell.angle_gamma   90.00
#
_symmetry.space_group_name_H-M   'P 1'
#
loop_
_entity.id
_entity.type
_entity.pdbx_description
1 polymer ?
#
loop_
_entity_poly.entity_id
_entity_poly.type
_entity_poly.pdbx_seq_one_letter_code
_entity_poly.pdbx_strand_id
1 'polypeptide(L)'
;MTSDALTRRDGLMDYLASGGQYYRVGGSGKVQGVAQCVQDLSPSECQDCLSEAIGRLKSDCGSAAWGDMFLGKCYARYSERGGYSNNGSNNGSNDEVEKTLAILIGLIAGVAVLVVFLSFLSKLAEDRGGK
;
A
#
# COMPACT_ATOMS: atom_id res chain seq x y z
N MET A 1 9.72 16.17 6.27
CA MET A 1 10.56 15.05 6.74
C MET A 1 11.42 15.49 7.92
N THR A 2 11.76 14.59 8.85
CA THR A 2 12.79 14.84 9.88
C THR A 2 14.20 14.71 9.28
N SER A 3 15.23 15.22 9.96
CA SER A 3 16.63 15.09 9.49
C SER A 3 17.03 13.64 9.24
N ASP A 4 16.67 12.72 10.13
CA ASP A 4 16.95 11.29 9.96
C ASP A 4 16.24 10.70 8.74
N ALA A 5 15.00 11.13 8.49
CA ALA A 5 14.25 10.69 7.31
C ALA A 5 14.89 11.21 6.02
N LEU A 6 15.38 12.46 6.01
CA LEU A 6 16.12 13.03 4.88
C LEU A 6 17.39 12.23 4.58
N THR A 7 18.19 11.89 5.60
CA THR A 7 19.39 11.06 5.43
C THR A 7 19.05 9.68 4.86
N ARG A 8 17.98 9.05 5.36
CA ARG A 8 17.50 7.75 4.84
C ARG A 8 17.01 7.85 3.41
N ARG A 9 16.31 8.93 3.05
CA ARG A 9 15.90 9.22 1.68
C ARG A 9 17.11 9.37 0.77
N ASP A 10 18.12 10.13 1.18
CA ASP A 10 19.30 10.34 0.34
C ASP A 10 20.07 9.06 0.07
N GLY A 11 20.29 8.25 1.11
CA GLY A 11 20.91 6.93 0.95
C GLY A 11 20.08 5.98 0.08
N LEU A 12 18.76 5.99 0.22
CA LEU A 12 17.88 5.21 -0.65
C LEU A 12 18.00 5.66 -2.12
N MET A 13 17.99 6.96 -2.36
CA MET A 13 18.08 7.50 -3.70
C MET A 13 19.43 7.20 -4.35
N ASP A 14 20.53 7.24 -3.58
CA ASP A 14 21.86 6.85 -4.07
C ASP A 14 21.92 5.36 -4.43
N TYR A 15 21.28 4.51 -3.63
CA TYR A 15 21.12 3.09 -3.95
C TYR A 15 20.33 2.88 -5.24
N LEU A 16 19.18 3.56 -5.39
CA LEU A 16 18.37 3.45 -6.61
C LEU A 16 19.11 4.02 -7.82
N ALA A 17 19.91 5.07 -7.66
CA ALA A 17 20.69 5.68 -8.73
C ALA A 17 21.85 4.79 -9.19
N SER A 18 22.45 3.99 -8.30
CA SER A 18 23.65 3.17 -8.62
C SER A 18 23.37 1.75 -9.11
N GLY A 19 22.10 1.30 -9.14
CA GLY A 19 21.75 -0.04 -9.58
C GLY A 19 22.09 -0.33 -11.06
N GLY A 20 22.19 -1.60 -11.44
CA GLY A 20 22.43 -2.00 -12.85
C GLY A 20 21.20 -2.57 -13.57
N GLN A 21 20.03 -2.50 -12.95
CA GLN A 21 18.82 -3.20 -13.39
C GLN A 21 17.76 -2.21 -13.91
N TYR A 22 16.86 -2.71 -14.77
CA TYR A 22 15.76 -1.91 -15.33
C TYR A 22 14.70 -1.53 -14.30
N TYR A 23 14.56 -2.31 -13.24
CA TYR A 23 13.63 -2.10 -12.15
C TYR A 23 14.38 -2.24 -10.82
N ARG A 24 14.22 -1.25 -9.94
CA ARG A 24 14.96 -1.11 -8.69
C ARG A 24 13.98 -0.75 -7.59
N VAL A 25 14.09 -1.41 -6.44
CA VAL A 25 13.26 -1.13 -5.26
C VAL A 25 14.18 -1.12 -4.07
N GLY A 26 13.95 -0.19 -3.15
CA GLY A 26 14.70 -0.13 -1.91
C GLY A 26 13.90 0.52 -0.80
N GLY A 27 14.41 0.40 0.42
CA GLY A 27 13.86 1.10 1.57
C GLY A 27 14.85 1.21 2.72
N SER A 28 14.64 2.22 3.55
CA SER A 28 15.38 2.47 4.79
C SER A 28 14.44 3.06 5.84
N GLY A 29 14.16 2.29 6.88
CA GLY A 29 13.17 2.64 7.90
C GLY A 29 11.78 2.83 7.30
N LYS A 30 11.22 4.04 7.44
CA LYS A 30 9.92 4.41 6.87
C LYS A 30 10.01 4.88 5.42
N VAL A 31 11.20 5.09 4.87
CA VAL A 31 11.36 5.59 3.50
C VAL A 31 11.48 4.42 2.55
N GLN A 32 10.68 4.41 1.49
CA GLN A 32 10.68 3.40 0.44
C GLN A 32 10.71 4.09 -0.92
N GLY A 33 11.19 3.39 -1.94
CA GLY A 33 11.31 3.96 -3.27
C GLY A 33 11.47 2.91 -4.36
N VAL A 34 11.15 3.35 -5.57
CA VAL A 34 11.16 2.55 -6.80
C VAL A 34 11.77 3.39 -7.90
N ALA A 35 12.53 2.75 -8.78
CA ALA A 35 13.06 3.36 -9.99
C ALA A 35 12.92 2.35 -11.14
N GLN A 36 12.39 2.79 -12.28
CA GLN A 36 12.12 1.94 -13.42
C GLN A 36 12.43 2.66 -14.73
N CYS A 37 13.08 1.97 -15.65
CA CYS A 37 13.22 2.41 -17.04
C CYS A 37 12.52 1.41 -17.96
N VAL A 38 12.16 1.85 -19.17
CA VAL A 38 11.63 0.94 -20.20
C VAL A 38 12.72 0.04 -20.75
N GLN A 39 12.36 -1.17 -21.17
CA GLN A 39 13.31 -2.22 -21.56
C GLN A 39 13.89 -2.07 -22.98
N ASP A 40 13.48 -1.05 -23.73
CA ASP A 40 14.06 -0.72 -25.04
C ASP A 40 15.34 0.13 -24.95
N LEU A 41 15.65 0.66 -23.75
CA LEU A 41 16.93 1.31 -23.47
C LEU A 41 18.04 0.27 -23.27
N SER A 42 19.27 0.61 -23.63
CA SER A 42 20.45 -0.13 -23.18
C SER A 42 20.68 0.04 -21.66
N PRO A 43 21.47 -0.83 -21.01
CA PRO A 43 21.76 -0.70 -19.58
C PRO A 43 22.36 0.66 -19.20
N SER A 44 23.22 1.24 -20.05
CA SER A 44 23.81 2.57 -19.82
C SER A 44 22.78 3.68 -19.97
N GLU A 45 21.93 3.63 -20.99
CA GLU A 45 20.87 4.65 -21.16
C GLU A 45 19.83 4.59 -20.03
N CYS A 46 19.49 3.40 -19.56
CA CYS A 46 18.66 3.23 -18.39
C CYS A 46 19.32 3.86 -17.15
N GLN A 47 20.61 3.61 -16.96
CA GLN A 47 21.37 4.14 -15.85
C GLN A 47 21.42 5.67 -15.87
N ASP A 48 21.68 6.28 -17.02
CA ASP A 48 21.71 7.73 -17.21
C ASP A 48 20.33 8.35 -16.95
N CYS A 49 19.27 7.76 -17.52
CA CYS A 49 17.91 8.24 -17.32
C CYS A 49 17.50 8.19 -15.85
N LEU A 50 17.76 7.08 -15.16
CA LEU A 50 17.41 6.92 -13.75
C LEU A 50 18.22 7.84 -12.85
N SER A 51 19.51 8.04 -13.13
CA SER A 51 20.35 9.00 -12.42
C SER A 51 19.80 10.42 -12.53
N GLU A 52 19.39 10.83 -13.74
CA GLU A 52 18.78 12.14 -13.95
C GLU A 52 17.43 12.29 -13.27
N ALA A 53 16.53 11.30 -13.41
CA ALA A 53 15.23 11.32 -12.75
C ALA A 53 15.38 11.42 -11.22
N ILE A 54 16.32 10.67 -10.63
CA ILE A 54 16.57 10.70 -9.19
C ILE A 54 17.20 12.04 -8.75
N GLY A 55 18.12 12.61 -9.55
CA GLY A 55 18.72 13.92 -9.28
C GLY A 55 17.69 15.05 -9.27
N ARG A 56 16.78 15.05 -10.25
CA ARG A 56 15.63 15.97 -10.28
C ARG A 56 14.69 15.73 -9.11
N LEU A 57 14.41 14.46 -8.80
CA LEU A 57 13.53 14.12 -7.68
C LEU A 57 14.09 14.61 -6.33
N LYS A 58 15.41 14.54 -6.11
CA LYS A 58 16.06 15.10 -4.92
C LYS A 58 15.98 16.62 -4.86
N SER A 59 16.18 17.31 -5.98
CA SER A 59 16.22 18.77 -6.03
C SER A 59 14.83 19.40 -5.97
N ASP A 60 13.88 18.89 -6.77
CA ASP A 60 12.54 19.45 -6.91
C ASP A 60 11.62 19.04 -5.75
N CYS A 61 11.74 17.80 -5.25
CA CYS A 61 10.92 17.34 -4.15
C CYS A 61 11.58 17.51 -2.78
N GLY A 62 12.82 17.99 -2.71
CA GLY A 62 13.49 18.45 -1.48
C GLY A 62 13.03 17.73 -0.21
N SER A 63 12.50 18.47 0.77
CA SER A 63 12.06 17.94 2.06
C SER A 63 10.66 17.31 2.10
N ALA A 64 10.03 17.10 0.94
CA ALA A 64 8.69 16.52 0.84
C ALA A 64 8.67 15.09 1.40
N ALA A 65 7.52 14.69 1.94
CA ALA A 65 7.37 13.33 2.47
C ALA A 65 7.31 12.28 1.35
N TRP A 66 7.07 12.68 0.10
CA TRP A 66 7.02 11.80 -1.05
C TRP A 66 7.25 12.63 -2.31
N GLY A 67 7.58 11.95 -3.40
CA GLY A 67 7.70 12.57 -4.71
C GLY A 67 7.83 11.53 -5.81
N ASP A 68 7.39 11.93 -7.00
CA ASP A 68 7.44 11.15 -8.23
C ASP A 68 8.12 12.01 -9.32
N MET A 69 9.01 11.40 -10.10
CA MET A 69 9.66 12.04 -11.24
C MET A 69 9.52 11.13 -12.46
N PHE A 70 8.87 11.64 -13.50
CA PHE A 70 8.67 10.94 -14.76
C PHE A 70 9.46 11.63 -15.86
N LEU A 71 10.33 10.87 -16.53
CA LEU A 71 10.98 11.26 -17.77
C LEU A 71 10.43 10.41 -18.92
N GLY A 72 10.78 10.74 -20.16
CA GLY A 72 10.20 10.09 -21.34
C GLY A 72 10.38 8.56 -21.40
N LYS A 73 11.41 8.03 -20.74
CA LYS A 73 11.76 6.60 -20.77
C LYS A 73 12.05 6.00 -19.39
N CYS A 74 11.87 6.76 -18.31
CA CYS A 74 12.11 6.25 -16.96
C CYS A 74 11.35 7.04 -15.90
N TYR A 75 11.30 6.47 -14.71
CA TYR A 75 10.50 6.92 -13.59
C TYR A 75 11.25 6.64 -12.29
N ALA A 76 11.16 7.56 -11.33
CA ALA A 76 11.64 7.37 -9.98
C ALA A 76 10.62 7.91 -8.97
N ARG A 77 10.48 7.21 -7.84
CA ARG A 77 9.61 7.60 -6.73
C ARG A 77 10.27 7.33 -5.40
N TYR A 78 9.97 8.20 -4.44
CA TYR A 78 10.05 7.83 -3.03
C TYR A 78 8.79 8.22 -2.27
N SER A 79 8.60 7.56 -1.15
CA SER A 79 7.67 7.99 -0.12
C SER A 79 8.25 7.62 1.24
N GLU A 80 8.27 8.57 2.15
CA GLU A 80 8.17 8.29 3.57
C GLU A 80 6.77 7.72 3.81
N ARG A 81 6.69 6.44 4.18
CA ARG A 81 5.50 5.89 4.80
C ARG A 81 5.31 6.66 6.09
N GLY A 82 4.51 7.73 5.99
CA GLY A 82 3.89 8.34 7.16
C GLY A 82 3.33 7.20 7.98
N GLY A 83 3.53 7.24 9.29
CA GLY A 83 2.62 6.48 10.14
C GLY A 83 1.25 6.93 9.66
N TYR A 84 0.46 6.03 9.09
CA TYR A 84 -0.97 6.24 9.11
C TYR A 84 -1.21 6.56 10.58
N SER A 85 -1.48 7.82 10.88
CA SER A 85 -2.36 8.10 11.99
C SER A 85 -3.64 7.41 11.54
N ASN A 86 -3.73 6.11 11.83
CA ASN A 86 -4.94 5.62 12.40
C ASN A 86 -5.22 6.65 13.49
N ASN A 87 -6.17 7.52 13.22
CA ASN A 87 -7.04 7.99 14.28
C ASN A 87 -7.83 6.77 14.80
N GLY A 88 -7.11 5.70 15.18
CA GLY A 88 -7.54 4.70 16.11
C GLY A 88 -7.24 5.37 17.44
N SER A 89 -8.20 6.19 17.86
CA SER A 89 -8.27 6.74 19.19
C SER A 89 -7.82 5.66 20.17
N ASN A 90 -6.79 5.97 20.94
CA ASN A 90 -6.37 5.12 22.05
C ASN A 90 -7.59 4.88 22.95
N ASN A 91 -7.95 3.63 23.13
CA ASN A 91 -8.34 3.00 24.39
C ASN A 91 -7.82 1.57 24.21
N GLY A 92 -6.89 1.15 25.05
CA GLY A 92 -7.26 0.56 26.32
C GLY A 92 -7.07 -0.95 26.18
N SER A 93 -6.31 -1.52 27.10
CA SER A 93 -6.08 -2.96 27.20
C SER A 93 -7.39 -3.76 27.17
N ASN A 94 -7.38 -4.94 26.53
CA ASN A 94 -8.43 -5.98 26.45
C ASN A 94 -9.43 -5.96 25.27
N ASP A 95 -9.27 -5.10 24.26
CA ASP A 95 -10.34 -4.88 23.25
C ASP A 95 -10.22 -5.71 21.94
N GLU A 96 -9.24 -6.59 21.81
CA GLU A 96 -9.00 -7.37 20.57
C GLU A 96 -9.85 -8.65 20.48
N VAL A 97 -10.17 -9.25 21.63
CA VAL A 97 -11.04 -10.44 21.72
C VAL A 97 -12.51 -10.04 21.54
N GLU A 98 -12.94 -8.88 22.05
CA GLU A 98 -14.33 -8.42 21.98
C GLU A 98 -14.78 -8.01 20.57
N LYS A 99 -13.91 -7.32 19.81
CA LYS A 99 -14.22 -6.94 18.42
C LYS A 99 -14.32 -8.16 17.50
N THR A 100 -13.47 -9.16 17.73
CA THR A 100 -13.51 -10.43 17.00
C THR A 100 -14.77 -11.24 17.36
N LEU A 101 -15.17 -11.22 18.63
CA LEU A 101 -16.36 -11.91 19.12
C LEU A 101 -17.67 -11.31 18.56
N ALA A 102 -17.76 -9.98 18.42
CA ALA A 102 -18.93 -9.32 17.85
C ALA A 102 -19.18 -9.74 16.38
N ILE A 103 -18.12 -9.85 15.56
CA ILE A 103 -18.21 -10.31 14.17
C ILE A 103 -18.67 -11.77 14.12
N LEU A 104 -18.10 -12.63 14.97
CA LEU A 104 -18.43 -14.05 15.01
C LEU A 104 -19.90 -14.29 15.40
N ILE A 105 -20.39 -13.59 16.43
CA ILE A 105 -21.79 -13.68 16.88
C ILE A 105 -22.74 -13.17 15.79
N GLY A 106 -22.39 -12.06 15.12
CA GLY A 106 -23.19 -11.51 14.03
C GLY A 106 -23.39 -12.50 12.88
N LEU A 107 -22.33 -13.22 12.47
CA LEU A 107 -22.41 -14.24 11.43
C LEU A 107 -23.30 -15.43 11.84
N ILE A 108 -23.12 -15.94 13.06
CA ILE A 108 -23.90 -17.09 13.56
C ILE A 108 -25.39 -16.72 13.67
N ALA A 109 -25.72 -15.56 14.24
CA ALA A 109 -27.09 -15.09 14.37
C ALA A 109 -27.73 -14.84 13.00
N GLY A 110 -26.98 -14.23 12.07
CA GLY A 110 -27.44 -13.99 10.69
C GLY A 110 -27.75 -15.29 9.94
N VAL A 111 -26.89 -16.30 10.03
CA VAL A 111 -27.10 -17.61 9.41
C VAL A 111 -28.32 -18.31 10.01
N ALA A 112 -28.50 -18.27 11.34
CA ALA A 112 -29.66 -18.88 11.99
C ALA A 112 -30.98 -18.24 11.54
N VAL A 113 -31.06 -16.91 11.50
CA VAL A 113 -32.25 -16.18 11.03
C VAL A 113 -32.53 -16.49 9.56
N LEU A 114 -31.49 -16.55 8.72
CA LEU A 114 -31.62 -16.89 7.30
C LEU A 114 -32.22 -18.31 7.12
N VAL A 115 -31.71 -19.30 7.84
CA VAL A 115 -32.21 -20.70 7.77
C VAL A 115 -33.67 -20.78 8.20
N VAL A 116 -34.05 -20.09 9.28
CA VAL A 116 -35.45 -20.06 9.75
C VAL A 116 -36.35 -19.41 8.71
N PHE A 117 -35.95 -18.26 8.17
CA PHE A 117 -36.70 -17.55 7.14
C PHE A 117 -36.89 -18.40 5.88
N LEU A 118 -35.82 -19.04 5.39
CA LEU A 118 -35.89 -19.96 4.26
C LEU A 118 -36.79 -21.17 4.54
N SER A 119 -36.77 -21.70 5.76
CA SER A 119 -37.66 -22.81 6.15
C SER A 119 -39.14 -22.39 6.10
N PHE A 120 -39.47 -21.18 6.57
CA PHE A 120 -40.82 -20.63 6.45
C PHE A 120 -41.22 -20.39 4.99
N LEU A 121 -40.34 -19.83 4.17
CA LEU A 121 -40.61 -19.64 2.74
C LEU A 121 -40.83 -20.95 2.02
N SER A 122 -40.00 -21.96 2.27
CA SER A 122 -40.15 -23.30 1.70
C SER A 122 -41.46 -23.94 2.13
N LYS A 123 -41.86 -23.81 3.40
CA LYS A 123 -43.14 -24.31 3.89
C LYS A 123 -44.34 -23.61 3.23
N LEU A 124 -44.25 -22.30 3.03
CA LEU A 124 -45.28 -21.53 2.30
C LEU A 124 -45.32 -21.87 0.81
N ALA A 125 -44.18 -22.22 0.21
CA ALA A 125 -44.12 -22.68 -1.18
C ALA A 125 -44.72 -24.09 -1.33
N GLU A 126 -44.52 -24.97 -0.36
CA GLU A 126 -45.13 -26.31 -0.30
C GLU A 126 -46.66 -26.22 -0.17
N ASP A 127 -47.18 -25.37 0.72
CA ASP A 127 -48.62 -25.12 0.87
C ASP A 127 -49.26 -24.51 -0.40
N ARG A 128 -48.47 -23.85 -1.26
CA ARG A 128 -48.93 -23.28 -2.54
C ARG A 128 -48.77 -24.23 -3.73
N GLY A 129 -47.91 -25.25 -3.64
CA GLY A 129 -47.61 -26.20 -4.71
C GLY A 129 -48.44 -27.49 -4.67
N GLY A 130 -49.13 -27.78 -3.56
CA GLY A 130 -50.04 -28.92 -3.43
C GLY A 130 -51.44 -28.61 -3.97
N LYS A 131 -51.63 -28.76 -5.29
CA LYS A 131 -52.96 -28.78 -5.90
C LYS A 131 -53.01 -29.78 -7.05
#